data_AF-A0A154BSS2-F1
#
_entry.id   AF-A0A154BSS2-F1
#
_cell.length_a   1.000
_cell.length_b   1.000
_cell.length_c   1.000
_cell.angle_alpha   90.00
_cell.angle_beta   90.00
_cell.angle_gamma   90.00
#
_symmetry.space_group_name_H-M   'P 1'
#
loop_
_entity.id
_entity.type
_entity.pdbx_description
1 polymer ?
#
loop_
_entity_poly.entity_id
_entity_poly.type
_entity_poly.pdbx_seq_one_letter_code
_entity_poly.pdbx_strand_id
1 'polypeptide(L)'
;MKALTIMQPWASLIAVGVKQIENRPTSREMQQIRERRLMVNFETIGQNIGNLVDQKQKAYGDAISAVEGCIRVLYPAGIQPEQYRDLLLQVRILDKQCRIARGDMKAFGENPWGDVAGYGILGVGHGGIDNDLHHG
;
A
#
# COMPACT_ATOMS: atom_id res chain seq x y z
N MET A 1 -33.12 46.94 38.20
CA MET A 1 -33.46 45.52 37.94
C MET A 1 -33.18 45.25 36.46
N LYS A 2 -32.12 44.50 36.14
CA LYS A 2 -31.81 44.12 34.76
C LYS A 2 -32.45 42.76 34.48
N ALA A 3 -33.42 42.71 33.57
CA ALA A 3 -34.03 41.47 33.12
C ALA A 3 -32.98 40.65 32.37
N LEU A 4 -32.67 39.47 32.90
CA LEU A 4 -31.73 38.53 32.30
C LEU A 4 -32.50 37.75 31.22
N THR A 5 -32.33 38.11 29.95
CA THR A 5 -32.92 37.40 28.82
C THR A 5 -32.22 36.05 28.66
N ILE A 6 -32.83 34.98 29.17
CA ILE A 6 -32.33 33.61 29.01
C ILE A 6 -32.58 33.19 27.56
N MET A 7 -31.56 33.32 26.73
CA MET A 7 -31.57 32.82 25.36
C MET A 7 -31.67 31.29 25.41
N GLN A 8 -32.83 30.78 25.03
CA GLN A 8 -33.18 29.37 25.12
C GLN A 8 -32.40 28.54 24.06
N PRO A 9 -31.47 27.64 24.45
CA PRO A 9 -30.57 26.95 23.51
C PRO A 9 -31.25 25.98 22.54
N TRP A 10 -32.50 25.59 22.82
CA TRP A 10 -33.23 24.58 22.05
C TRP A 10 -33.71 25.06 20.68
N ALA A 11 -33.91 26.37 20.48
CA ALA A 11 -34.32 26.94 19.19
C ALA A 11 -33.24 26.76 18.10
N SER A 12 -31.96 26.87 18.48
CA SER A 12 -30.83 26.71 17.55
C SER A 12 -30.64 25.26 17.09
N LEU A 13 -30.93 24.28 17.95
CA LEU A 13 -30.83 22.86 17.61
C LEU A 13 -31.92 22.41 16.62
N ILE A 14 -33.14 22.95 16.77
CA ILE A 14 -34.23 22.71 15.81
C ILE A 14 -33.89 23.34 14.46
N ALA A 15 -33.38 24.57 14.45
CA ALA A 15 -33.00 25.25 13.21
C ALA A 15 -31.88 24.52 12.44
N VAL A 16 -30.85 24.01 13.15
CA VAL A 16 -29.78 23.21 12.53
C VAL A 16 -30.31 21.88 12.01
N GLY A 17 -31.17 21.20 12.78
CA GLY A 17 -31.79 19.94 12.37
C GLY A 17 -32.70 20.08 11.15
N VAL A 18 -33.51 21.14 11.08
CA VAL A 18 -34.40 21.44 9.94
C VAL A 18 -33.59 21.80 8.70
N LYS A 19 -32.55 22.62 8.84
CA LYS A 19 -31.64 22.98 7.73
C LYS A 19 -30.83 21.77 7.20
N GLN A 20 -30.60 20.77 8.06
CA GLN A 20 -30.01 19.49 7.68
C GLN A 20 -30.99 18.54 6.98
N ILE A 21 -32.30 18.69 7.18
CA ILE A 21 -33.34 17.88 6.52
C ILE A 21 -33.63 18.42 5.12
N GLU A 22 -33.69 19.75 4.96
CA GLU A 22 -33.89 20.42 3.66
C GLU A 22 -32.78 20.13 2.65
N ASN A 23 -31.55 19.88 3.11
CA ASN A 23 -30.40 19.60 2.25
C ASN A 23 -30.12 18.10 2.04
N ARG A 24 -31.04 17.20 2.40
CA ARG A 24 -30.83 15.76 2.13
C ARG A 24 -31.13 15.45 0.67
N PRO A 25 -30.20 14.80 -0.05
CA PRO A 25 -30.47 14.36 -1.41
C PRO A 25 -31.66 13.41 -1.41
N THR A 26 -32.54 13.61 -2.37
CA THR A 26 -33.76 12.81 -2.57
C THR A 26 -33.41 11.35 -2.84
N SER A 27 -34.36 10.44 -2.63
CA SER A 27 -34.16 9.01 -2.89
C SER A 27 -33.71 8.73 -4.34
N ARG A 28 -34.15 9.57 -5.29
CA ARG A 28 -33.79 9.49 -6.70
C ARG A 28 -32.35 9.95 -6.96
N GLU A 29 -31.92 11.03 -6.31
CA GLU A 29 -30.54 11.52 -6.35
C GLU A 29 -29.59 10.54 -5.64
N MET A 30 -30.01 9.99 -4.50
CA MET A 30 -29.28 8.94 -3.79
C MET A 30 -29.09 7.70 -4.67
N GLN A 31 -30.11 7.32 -5.44
CA GLN A 31 -30.05 6.20 -6.36
C GLN A 31 -29.14 6.49 -7.57
N GLN A 32 -29.21 7.69 -8.15
CA GLN A 32 -28.28 8.13 -9.20
C GLN A 32 -26.83 8.26 -8.73
N ILE A 33 -26.60 8.75 -7.51
CA ILE A 33 -25.26 8.80 -6.89
C ILE A 33 -24.72 7.38 -6.70
N ARG A 34 -25.58 6.46 -6.27
CA ARG A 34 -25.22 5.04 -6.08
C ARG A 34 -24.91 4.37 -7.42
N GLU A 35 -25.70 4.62 -8.45
CA GLU A 35 -25.49 4.10 -9.81
C GLU A 35 -24.24 4.69 -10.47
N ARG A 36 -23.98 6.01 -10.35
CA ARG A 36 -22.71 6.64 -10.78
C ARG A 36 -21.49 6.05 -10.08
N ARG A 37 -21.63 5.66 -8.81
CA ARG A 37 -20.55 5.06 -8.03
C ARG A 37 -20.29 3.59 -8.40
N LEU A 38 -21.22 2.95 -9.12
CA LEU A 38 -21.15 1.53 -9.50
C LEU A 38 -20.59 1.30 -10.91
N MET A 39 -20.54 2.32 -11.77
CA MET A 39 -19.91 2.18 -13.09
C MET A 39 -18.39 2.29 -12.99
N VAL A 40 -17.75 1.14 -12.83
CA VAL A 40 -16.31 0.99 -12.96
C VAL A 40 -15.91 1.21 -14.43
N ASN A 41 -15.17 2.29 -14.72
CA ASN A 41 -14.56 2.50 -16.03
C ASN A 41 -13.16 1.89 -16.05
N PHE A 42 -13.02 0.76 -16.73
CA PHE A 42 -11.74 0.05 -16.82
C PHE A 42 -10.67 0.80 -17.62
N GLU A 43 -11.05 1.61 -18.61
CA GLU A 43 -10.11 2.44 -19.37
C GLU A 43 -9.45 3.48 -18.46
N THR A 44 -10.24 4.17 -17.64
CA THR A 44 -9.73 5.12 -16.64
C THR A 44 -8.81 4.43 -15.63
N ILE A 45 -9.17 3.22 -15.18
CA ILE A 45 -8.32 2.43 -14.29
C ILE A 45 -6.99 2.09 -14.97
N GLY A 46 -7.02 1.64 -16.23
CA GLY A 46 -5.83 1.33 -17.01
C GLY A 46 -4.90 2.55 -17.13
N GLN A 47 -5.45 3.72 -17.44
CA GLN A 47 -4.68 4.97 -17.52
C GLN A 47 -4.01 5.32 -16.18
N ASN A 48 -4.73 5.18 -15.08
CA ASN A 48 -4.20 5.46 -13.75
C ASN A 48 -3.09 4.47 -13.35
N ILE A 49 -3.26 3.19 -13.67
CA ILE A 49 -2.24 2.15 -13.44
C ILE A 49 -1.00 2.43 -14.29
N GLY A 50 -1.17 2.73 -15.58
CA GLY A 50 -0.06 3.08 -16.48
C GLY A 50 0.74 4.28 -15.97
N ASN A 51 0.04 5.36 -15.61
CA ASN A 51 0.66 6.55 -15.04
C ASN A 51 1.45 6.25 -13.74
N LEU A 52 0.95 5.34 -12.90
CA LEU A 52 1.65 4.91 -11.69
C LEU A 52 2.91 4.09 -12.01
N VAL A 53 2.83 3.20 -12.99
CA VAL A 53 3.97 2.39 -13.44
C VAL A 53 5.07 3.29 -14.02
N ASP A 54 4.71 4.27 -14.85
CA ASP A 54 5.68 5.23 -15.40
C ASP A 54 6.37 6.05 -14.30
N GLN A 55 5.62 6.49 -13.28
CA GLN A 55 6.20 7.19 -12.13
C GLN A 55 7.19 6.31 -11.36
N LYS A 56 6.86 5.02 -11.14
CA LYS A 56 7.76 4.08 -10.47
C LYS A 56 9.00 3.78 -11.31
N GLN A 57 8.84 3.56 -12.61
CA GLN A 57 9.95 3.31 -13.54
C GLN A 57 10.89 4.51 -13.58
N LYS A 58 10.36 5.74 -13.59
CA LYS A 58 11.17 6.96 -13.51
C LYS A 58 11.89 7.10 -12.16
N ALA A 59 11.23 6.70 -11.07
CA ALA A 59 11.79 6.80 -9.73
C ALA A 59 12.89 5.75 -9.47
N TYR A 60 12.76 4.52 -9.95
CA TYR A 60 13.62 3.39 -9.57
C TYR A 60 14.43 2.79 -10.73
N GLY A 61 14.17 3.24 -11.96
CA GLY A 61 14.66 2.60 -13.17
C GLY A 61 14.03 1.22 -13.39
N ASP A 62 14.61 0.45 -14.32
CA ASP A 62 14.16 -0.90 -14.60
C ASP A 62 14.57 -1.87 -13.47
N ALA A 63 13.70 -2.00 -12.47
CA ALA A 63 13.88 -2.92 -11.36
C ALA A 63 13.76 -4.38 -11.80
N ILE A 64 12.86 -4.66 -12.73
CA ILE A 64 12.57 -6.03 -13.19
C ILE A 64 13.82 -6.61 -13.87
N SER A 65 14.39 -5.94 -14.87
CA SER A 65 15.57 -6.45 -15.58
C SER A 65 16.79 -6.58 -14.66
N ALA A 66 16.96 -5.67 -13.69
CA ALA A 66 18.05 -5.74 -12.74
C ALA A 66 17.95 -6.97 -11.82
N VAL A 67 16.77 -7.19 -11.24
CA VAL A 67 16.51 -8.35 -10.37
C VAL A 67 16.58 -9.65 -11.18
N GLU A 68 16.04 -9.67 -12.41
CA GLU A 68 16.15 -10.83 -13.31
C GLU A 68 17.60 -11.23 -13.54
N GLY A 69 18.48 -10.27 -13.83
CA GLY A 69 19.92 -10.50 -14.00
C GLY A 69 20.55 -11.13 -12.75
N CYS A 70 20.23 -10.62 -11.57
CA CYS A 70 20.70 -11.20 -10.30
C CYS A 70 20.19 -12.63 -10.09
N ILE A 71 18.90 -12.90 -10.34
CA ILE A 71 18.33 -14.24 -10.16
C ILE A 71 18.94 -15.25 -11.12
N ARG A 72 19.23 -14.87 -12.37
CA ARG A 72 19.92 -15.76 -13.32
C ARG A 72 21.33 -16.15 -12.85
N VAL A 73 22.03 -15.24 -12.17
CA VAL A 73 23.34 -15.53 -11.57
C VAL A 73 23.20 -16.44 -10.36
N LEU A 74 22.21 -16.21 -9.50
CA LEU A 74 22.02 -16.98 -8.26
C LEU A 74 21.43 -18.38 -8.50
N TYR A 75 20.59 -18.54 -9.53
CA TYR A 75 19.88 -19.78 -9.84
C TYR A 75 20.08 -20.19 -11.31
N PRO A 76 21.32 -20.49 -11.73
CA PRO A 76 21.63 -20.76 -13.14
C PRO A 76 20.99 -22.05 -13.68
N ALA A 77 20.62 -22.99 -12.80
CA ALA A 77 19.96 -24.25 -13.14
C ALA A 77 18.44 -24.22 -12.91
N GLY A 78 17.86 -23.04 -12.68
CA GLY A 78 16.47 -22.89 -12.27
C GLY A 78 16.28 -23.00 -10.75
N ILE A 79 15.02 -22.86 -10.32
CA ILE A 79 14.62 -22.83 -8.91
C ILE A 79 13.80 -24.08 -8.60
N GLN A 80 14.20 -24.81 -7.56
CA GLN A 80 13.46 -25.97 -7.04
C GLN A 80 12.44 -25.55 -5.97
N PRO A 81 11.33 -26.30 -5.76
CA PRO A 81 10.28 -25.96 -4.79
C PRO A 81 10.78 -25.69 -3.37
N GLU A 82 11.79 -26.42 -2.92
CA GLU A 82 12.38 -26.29 -1.59
C GLU A 82 13.06 -24.92 -1.39
N GLN A 83 13.46 -24.27 -2.49
CA GLN A 83 14.13 -22.97 -2.49
C GLN A 83 13.16 -21.79 -2.52
N TYR A 84 11.85 -22.00 -2.68
CA TYR A 84 10.89 -20.91 -2.89
C TYR A 84 10.86 -19.89 -1.76
N ARG A 85 11.07 -20.35 -0.52
CA ARG A 85 11.09 -19.46 0.64
C ARG A 85 12.30 -18.52 0.62
N ASP A 86 13.49 -19.06 0.42
CA ASP A 86 14.72 -18.27 0.37
C ASP A 86 14.74 -17.38 -0.87
N LEU A 87 14.26 -17.89 -2.01
CA LEU A 87 14.06 -17.08 -3.20
C LEU A 87 13.14 -15.88 -2.92
N LEU A 88 12.01 -16.08 -2.24
CA LEU A 88 11.09 -14.99 -1.91
C LEU A 88 11.80 -13.91 -1.07
N LEU A 89 12.54 -14.30 -0.04
CA LEU A 89 13.31 -13.35 0.77
C LEU A 89 14.36 -12.62 -0.07
N GLN A 90 15.08 -13.33 -0.94
CA GLN A 90 16.08 -12.72 -1.84
C GLN A 90 15.46 -11.73 -2.82
N VAL A 91 14.33 -12.07 -3.46
CA VAL A 91 13.62 -11.16 -4.37
C VAL A 91 13.16 -9.90 -3.63
N ARG A 92 12.66 -10.03 -2.40
CA ARG A 92 12.25 -8.88 -1.58
C ARG A 92 13.43 -8.00 -1.17
N ILE A 93 14.57 -8.60 -0.85
CA ILE A 93 15.81 -7.85 -0.57
C ILE A 93 16.26 -7.12 -1.83
N LEU A 94 16.34 -7.78 -2.98
CA LEU A 94 16.78 -7.19 -4.25
C LEU A 94 15.85 -6.06 -4.73
N ASP A 95 14.54 -6.19 -4.56
CA ASP A 95 13.56 -5.11 -4.80
C ASP A 95 13.89 -3.86 -3.96
N LYS A 96 14.13 -4.05 -2.66
CA LYS A 96 14.50 -2.95 -1.76
C LYS A 96 15.88 -2.38 -2.11
N GLN A 97 16.84 -3.19 -2.53
CA GLN A 97 18.14 -2.71 -3.02
C GLN A 97 17.98 -1.83 -4.27
N CYS A 98 17.07 -2.18 -5.19
CA CYS A 98 16.78 -1.33 -6.35
C CYS A 98 16.26 0.04 -5.91
N ARG A 99 15.35 0.08 -4.93
CA ARG A 99 14.82 1.34 -4.36
C ARG A 99 15.90 2.13 -3.59
N ILE A 100 16.79 1.48 -2.86
CA ILE A 100 17.90 2.13 -2.16
C ILE A 100 18.90 2.74 -3.16
N ALA A 101 19.30 1.98 -4.17
CA ALA A 101 20.37 2.36 -5.08
C ALA A 101 19.94 3.41 -6.12
N ARG A 102 18.68 3.36 -6.56
CA ARG A 102 18.19 4.14 -7.70
C ARG A 102 17.03 5.07 -7.36
N GLY A 103 16.44 4.92 -6.18
CA GLY A 103 15.17 5.53 -5.80
C GLY A 103 15.24 6.66 -4.81
N ASP A 104 14.11 7.35 -4.68
CA ASP A 104 13.82 8.13 -3.49
C ASP A 104 13.56 7.18 -2.32
N MET A 105 14.52 7.14 -1.39
CA MET A 105 14.44 6.33 -0.17
C MET A 105 13.21 6.68 0.68
N LYS A 106 12.73 7.93 0.62
CA LYS A 106 11.58 8.43 1.37
C LYS A 106 10.24 8.20 0.67
N ALA A 107 10.24 7.78 -0.60
CA ALA A 107 9.00 7.48 -1.31
C ALA A 107 8.18 6.45 -0.52
N PHE A 108 6.89 6.72 -0.30
CA PHE A 108 5.96 5.86 0.45
C PHE A 108 6.18 5.73 1.97
N GLY A 109 7.08 6.50 2.59
CA GLY A 109 7.18 6.59 4.06
C GLY A 109 7.75 5.38 4.79
N GLU A 110 8.32 4.42 4.06
CA GLU A 110 8.96 3.21 4.60
C GLU A 110 10.49 3.38 4.74
N ASN A 111 11.10 2.63 5.66
CA ASN A 111 12.57 2.50 5.75
C ASN A 111 13.04 1.22 5.03
N PRO A 112 13.57 1.30 3.79
CA PRO A 112 13.94 0.12 3.03
C PRO A 112 15.10 -0.67 3.66
N TRP A 113 15.97 -0.04 4.45
CA TRP A 113 17.01 -0.76 5.19
C TRP A 113 16.43 -1.60 6.34
N GLY A 114 15.40 -1.07 7.00
CA GLY A 114 14.65 -1.81 8.03
C GLY A 114 14.00 -3.06 7.45
N ASP A 115 13.42 -2.94 6.25
CA ASP A 115 12.84 -4.10 5.55
C ASP A 115 13.90 -5.17 5.24
N VAL A 116 15.06 -4.76 4.70
CA VAL A 116 16.16 -5.68 4.38
C VAL A 116 16.65 -6.42 5.62
N ALA A 117 16.84 -5.70 6.74
CA ALA A 117 17.22 -6.31 8.01
C ALA A 117 16.15 -7.31 8.50
N GLY A 118 14.87 -6.93 8.42
CA GLY A 118 13.75 -7.80 8.78
C GLY A 118 13.71 -9.09 7.96
N TYR A 119 13.92 -9.02 6.65
CA TYR A 119 13.99 -10.21 5.80
C TYR A 119 15.17 -11.11 6.14
N GLY A 120 16.32 -10.53 6.50
CA GLY A 120 17.46 -11.30 7.01
C GLY A 120 17.13 -12.07 8.29
N ILE A 121 16.46 -11.43 9.25
CA ILE A 121 16.00 -12.10 10.48
C ILE A 121 15.03 -13.24 10.18
N LEU A 122 14.07 -13.03 9.26
CA LEU A 122 13.16 -14.09 8.83
C LEU A 122 13.90 -15.27 8.18
N GLY A 123 14.93 -15.00 7.38
CA GLY A 123 15.81 -16.02 6.81
C GLY A 123 16.48 -16.87 7.90
N VAL A 124 17.02 -16.23 8.93
CA VAL A 124 17.61 -16.93 10.09
C VAL A 124 16.56 -17.78 10.80
N GLY A 125 15.38 -17.23 11.06
CA GLY A 125 14.30 -17.96 11.74
C GLY A 125 13.80 -19.18 10.98
N HIS A 126 13.94 -19.20 9.64
CA HIS A 126 13.51 -20.31 8.81
C HIS A 126 14.63 -21.30 8.43
N GLY A 127 15.88 -20.86 8.33
CA GLY A 127 17.02 -21.69 7.94
C GLY A 127 17.90 -22.18 9.09
N GLY A 128 17.83 -21.53 10.26
CA GLY A 128 18.87 -21.63 11.29
C GLY A 128 18.43 -22.09 12.69
N ILE A 129 17.17 -22.47 12.92
CA ILE A 129 16.74 -22.96 14.25
C ILE A 129 16.56 -24.48 14.30
N ASP A 130 16.41 -25.15 13.15
CA ASP A 130 16.16 -26.60 13.11
C ASP A 130 17.43 -27.45 12.82
N ASN A 131 18.53 -26.85 12.35
CA ASN A 131 19.74 -27.62 11.98
C ASN A 131 20.82 -27.73 13.08
N ASP A 132 20.79 -26.88 14.11
CA ASP A 132 21.85 -26.83 15.13
C ASP A 132 21.49 -27.51 16.48
N LEU A 133 20.33 -28.16 16.59
CA LEU A 133 19.92 -28.89 17.81
C LEU A 133 20.04 -30.42 17.72
N HIS A 134 20.56 -30.97 16.62
CA HIS A 134 20.61 -32.43 16.42
C HIS A 134 21.99 -33.03 16.14
N HIS A 135 23.08 -32.27 16.17
CA HIS A 135 24.43 -32.83 16.00
C HIS A 135 25.30 -32.48 17.23
N GLY A 136 25.06 -33.24 18.30
CA GLY A 136 26.02 -33.48 19.39
C GLY A 136 26.83 -34.75 19.13
#